data_AF-A0A9E4B1Y4-F1
#
_entry.id   AF-A0A9E4B1Y4-F1
#
_cell.length_a   1.000
_cell.length_b   1.000
_cell.length_c   1.000
_cell.angle_alpha   90.00
_cell.angle_beta   90.00
_cell.angle_gamma   90.00
#
_symmetry.space_group_name_H-M   'P 1'
#
loop_
_entity.id
_entity.type
_entity.pdbx_description
1 polymer ?
#
loop_
_entity_poly.entity_id
_entity_poly.type
_entity_poly.pdbx_seq_one_letter_code
_entity_poly.pdbx_strand_id
1 'polypeptide(L)'
;MRSREGETWHALTDTDGKAFLVDWIAPNGSTLYGVCDSGVYQVDDQTNIWRQITSESPYAATALAVDGNMLYIGTKHSGVFRFQHGNH
;
A
#
# COMPACT_ATOMS: atom_id res chain seq x y z
N MET A 1 -12.46 -14.72 -8.35
CA MET A 1 -12.90 -14.71 -9.76
C MET A 1 -11.89 -15.52 -10.58
N ARG A 2 -12.33 -16.34 -11.55
CA ARG A 2 -11.42 -17.10 -12.44
C ARG A 2 -11.21 -16.28 -13.72
N SER A 3 -9.98 -15.85 -14.02
CA SER A 3 -9.65 -15.39 -15.38
C SER A 3 -9.32 -16.60 -16.25
N ARG A 4 -9.42 -16.39 -17.56
CA ARG A 4 -9.17 -17.42 -18.58
C ARG A 4 -7.72 -17.90 -18.43
N GLU A 5 -7.51 -19.22 -18.45
CA GLU A 5 -6.20 -19.91 -18.34
C GLU A 5 -5.70 -20.30 -16.93
N GLY A 6 -6.59 -20.53 -15.97
CA GLY A 6 -6.21 -21.14 -14.68
C GLY A 6 -5.56 -20.17 -13.69
N GLU A 7 -5.40 -18.91 -14.08
CA GLU A 7 -5.07 -17.81 -13.20
C GLU A 7 -6.20 -17.55 -12.20
N THR A 8 -5.83 -17.45 -10.92
CA THR A 8 -6.74 -17.22 -9.81
C THR A 8 -6.48 -15.87 -9.18
N TRP A 9 -7.52 -15.05 -9.09
CA TRP A 9 -7.48 -13.83 -8.29
C TRP A 9 -7.61 -14.18 -6.81
N HIS A 10 -6.60 -13.83 -6.03
CA HIS A 10 -6.60 -13.93 -4.57
C HIS A 10 -6.68 -12.54 -3.97
N ALA A 11 -7.64 -12.35 -3.05
CA ALA A 11 -7.72 -11.11 -2.29
C ALA A 11 -6.59 -11.10 -1.26
N LEU A 12 -5.86 -9.98 -1.19
CA LEU A 12 -4.93 -9.71 -0.10
C LEU A 12 -5.73 -9.26 1.12
N THR A 13 -5.35 -9.73 2.29
CA THR A 13 -6.05 -9.43 3.55
C THR A 13 -5.17 -8.62 4.49
N ASP A 14 -5.77 -8.02 5.50
CA ASP A 14 -5.04 -7.50 6.66
C ASP A 14 -4.57 -8.63 7.60
N THR A 15 -4.01 -8.25 8.74
CA THR A 15 -3.55 -9.18 9.79
C THR A 15 -4.68 -9.97 10.46
N ASP A 16 -5.93 -9.53 10.34
CA ASP A 16 -7.12 -10.21 10.86
C ASP A 16 -7.76 -11.14 9.81
N GLY A 17 -7.17 -11.25 8.62
CA GLY A 17 -7.71 -12.04 7.51
C GLY A 17 -8.93 -11.39 6.83
N LYS A 18 -9.17 -10.09 7.05
CA LYS A 18 -10.26 -9.36 6.42
C LYS A 18 -9.79 -8.72 5.12
N ALA A 19 -10.73 -8.58 4.18
CA ALA A 19 -10.48 -7.81 2.98
C ALA A 19 -10.11 -6.37 3.36
N PHE A 20 -8.96 -5.91 2.89
CA PHE A 20 -8.41 -4.61 3.23
C PHE A 20 -8.69 -3.61 2.11
N LEU A 21 -9.30 -2.47 2.44
CA LEU A 21 -9.60 -1.42 1.47
C LEU A 21 -8.39 -0.47 1.37
N VAL A 22 -7.90 -0.30 0.15
CA VAL A 22 -6.79 0.58 -0.16
C VAL A 22 -7.20 1.46 -1.33
N ASP A 23 -6.88 2.74 -1.24
CA ASP A 23 -7.33 3.74 -2.21
C ASP A 23 -6.33 3.91 -3.36
N TRP A 24 -5.03 3.84 -3.03
CA TRP A 24 -3.94 3.88 -4.02
C TRP A 24 -2.89 2.81 -3.72
N ILE A 25 -2.31 2.25 -4.78
CA ILE A 25 -1.21 1.28 -4.71
C ILE A 25 -0.04 1.71 -5.59
N ALA A 26 1.17 1.37 -5.16
CA ALA A 26 2.39 1.57 -5.94
C ALA A 26 3.37 0.39 -5.73
N PRO A 27 3.83 -0.27 -6.80
CA PRO A 27 4.82 -1.33 -6.69
C PRO A 27 6.25 -0.77 -6.60
N ASN A 28 7.13 -1.48 -5.90
CA ASN A 28 8.56 -1.22 -5.82
C ASN A 28 9.32 -2.55 -5.80
N GLY A 29 9.80 -3.01 -6.96
CA GLY A 29 10.37 -4.35 -7.08
C GLY A 29 9.33 -5.43 -6.79
N SER A 30 9.60 -6.31 -5.82
CA SER A 30 8.66 -7.35 -5.37
C SER A 30 7.61 -6.85 -4.38
N THR A 31 7.82 -5.66 -3.80
CA THR A 31 6.98 -5.13 -2.73
C THR A 31 5.86 -4.27 -3.31
N LEU A 32 4.67 -4.35 -2.72
CA LEU A 32 3.54 -3.46 -3.00
C LEU A 32 3.26 -2.55 -1.80
N TYR A 33 3.15 -1.25 -2.05
CA TYR A 33 2.71 -0.27 -1.07
C TYR A 33 1.30 0.19 -1.36
N GLY A 34 0.59 0.58 -0.30
CA GLY A 34 -0.75 1.12 -0.37
C GLY A 34 -0.95 2.24 0.63
N VAL A 35 -1.80 3.19 0.28
CA VAL A 35 -2.23 4.25 1.20
C VAL A 35 -3.75 4.34 1.20
N CYS A 36 -4.29 4.58 2.39
CA CYS A 36 -5.70 4.85 2.64
C CYS A 36 -5.86 5.78 3.85
N ASP A 37 -7.09 6.12 4.19
CA ASP A 37 -7.40 7.02 5.30
C ASP A 37 -6.85 6.56 6.67
N SER A 38 -6.59 5.26 6.86
CA SER A 38 -6.03 4.73 8.11
C SER A 38 -4.50 4.70 8.14
N GLY A 39 -3.82 4.96 7.03
CA GLY A 39 -2.36 5.08 6.99
C GLY A 39 -1.72 4.48 5.75
N VAL A 40 -0.44 4.16 5.90
CA VAL A 40 0.40 3.58 4.85
C VAL A 40 0.69 2.12 5.18
N TYR A 41 0.54 1.26 4.17
CA TYR A 41 0.63 -0.18 4.29
C TYR A 41 1.61 -0.75 3.25
N GLN A 42 2.19 -1.89 3.59
CA GLN A 42 3.06 -2.68 2.73
C GLN A 42 2.54 -4.12 2.71
N VAL A 43 2.56 -4.76 1.54
CA VAL A 43 2.34 -6.21 1.46
C VAL A 43 3.58 -6.91 1.96
N ASP A 44 3.41 -7.81 2.93
CA ASP A 44 4.47 -8.70 3.37
C ASP A 44 4.70 -9.78 2.30
N ASP A 45 5.90 -9.76 1.69
CA ASP A 45 6.27 -10.64 0.57
C ASP A 45 6.19 -12.14 0.92
N GLN A 46 6.24 -12.53 2.19
CA GLN A 46 6.19 -13.94 2.62
C GLN A 46 4.77 -14.43 2.83
N THR A 47 3.92 -13.57 3.38
CA THR A 47 2.58 -13.94 3.85
C THR A 47 1.46 -13.41 2.94
N ASN A 48 1.76 -12.51 2.00
CA ASN A 48 0.79 -11.87 1.12
C ASN A 48 -0.35 -11.16 1.90
N ILE A 49 -0.01 -10.56 3.04
CA ILE A 49 -0.94 -9.75 3.86
C ILE A 49 -0.47 -8.30 3.90
N TRP A 50 -1.42 -7.38 3.98
CA TRP A 50 -1.16 -5.97 4.24
C TRP A 50 -0.73 -5.77 5.70
N ARG A 51 0.42 -5.15 5.90
CA ARG A 51 0.90 -4.68 7.20
C ARG A 51 1.00 -3.17 7.21
N GLN A 52 0.50 -2.58 8.29
CA GLN A 52 0.61 -1.14 8.48
C GLN A 52 2.06 -0.77 8.80
N ILE A 53 2.62 0.17 8.05
CA ILE A 53 3.95 0.74 8.31
C ILE A 53 3.81 1.96 9.23
N THR A 54 2.78 2.78 8.97
CA THR A 54 2.46 3.94 9.80
C THR A 54 0.96 4.21 9.80
N SER A 55 0.45 4.66 10.95
CA SER A 55 -0.93 5.17 11.10
C SER A 55 -1.06 6.63 10.69
N GLU A 56 0.03 7.30 10.36
CA GLU A 56 -0.02 8.65 9.80
C GLU A 56 -0.52 8.57 8.36
N SER A 57 -1.80 8.92 8.18
CA SER A 57 -2.39 9.08 6.86
C SER A 57 -2.37 10.56 6.47
N PRO A 58 -1.84 10.89 5.29
CA PRO A 58 -2.14 12.17 4.69
C PRO A 58 -3.57 12.11 4.14
N TYR A 59 -4.54 12.39 5.02
CA TYR A 59 -5.97 12.46 4.70
C TYR A 59 -6.19 13.11 3.33
N ALA A 60 -7.02 12.47 2.49
CA ALA A 60 -7.24 12.88 1.10
C ALA A 60 -5.97 12.83 0.23
N ALA A 61 -5.27 11.70 0.27
CA ALA A 61 -4.31 11.35 -0.76
C ALA A 61 -4.99 11.38 -2.15
N THR A 62 -4.20 11.59 -3.19
CA THR A 62 -4.65 11.65 -4.59
C THR A 62 -3.71 10.89 -5.52
N ALA A 63 -2.50 10.60 -5.06
CA ALA A 63 -1.50 9.83 -5.78
C ALA A 63 -0.52 9.19 -4.79
N LEU A 64 0.04 8.04 -5.17
CA LEU A 64 1.14 7.37 -4.49
C LEU A 64 2.22 7.05 -5.52
N ALA A 65 3.47 7.38 -5.20
CA ALA A 65 4.66 7.00 -5.96
C ALA A 65 5.73 6.48 -5.01
N VAL A 66 6.62 5.62 -5.51
CA VAL A 66 7.69 5.01 -4.72
C VAL A 66 9.00 5.04 -5.49
N ASP A 67 10.08 5.35 -4.79
CA ASP A 67 11.46 5.33 -5.29
C ASP A 67 12.39 4.81 -4.19
N GLY A 68 12.86 3.57 -4.33
CA GLY A 68 13.68 2.92 -3.32
C GLY A 68 12.95 2.80 -1.98
N ASN A 69 13.46 3.43 -0.92
CA ASN A 69 12.81 3.44 0.40
C ASN A 69 11.94 4.69 0.65
N MET A 70 11.74 5.53 -0.37
CA MET A 70 10.94 6.73 -0.29
C MET A 70 9.57 6.52 -0.92
N LEU A 71 8.52 6.84 -0.16
CA LEU A 71 7.15 6.93 -0.63
C LEU A 71 6.77 8.40 -0.72
N TYR A 72 6.15 8.79 -1.84
CA TYR A 72 5.63 10.13 -2.08
C TYR A 72 4.11 10.08 -2.19
N ILE A 73 3.44 10.88 -1.38
CA ILE A 73 1.98 10.90 -1.32
C ILE A 73 1.51 12.29 -1.70
N GLY A 74 0.90 12.39 -2.88
CA GLY A 74 0.22 13.60 -3.31
C GLY A 74 -1.09 13.74 -2.55
N THR A 75 -1.41 14.95 -2.11
CA THR A 75 -2.67 15.25 -1.40
C THR A 75 -3.43 16.35 -2.09
N LYS A 76 -4.75 16.39 -1.89
CA LYS A 76 -5.61 17.36 -2.55
C LYS A 76 -5.32 18.82 -2.15
N HIS A 77 -4.87 19.06 -0.92
CA HIS A 77 -4.77 20.41 -0.34
C HIS A 77 -3.48 20.70 0.44
N SER A 78 -2.59 19.72 0.64
CA SER A 78 -1.43 19.85 1.52
C SER A 78 -0.10 19.61 0.80
N GLY A 79 -0.11 19.57 -0.54
CA GLY A 79 1.08 19.29 -1.34
C GLY A 79 1.47 17.82 -1.32
N VAL A 80 2.77 17.55 -1.32
CA VAL A 80 3.33 16.19 -1.37
C VAL A 80 4.03 15.87 -0.05
N PHE A 81 3.60 14.80 0.62
CA PHE A 81 4.31 14.23 1.75
C PHE A 81 5.32 13.22 1.26
N ARG A 82 6.45 13.12 1.98
CA ARG A 82 7.40 12.02 1.80
C ARG A 82 7.47 11.20 3.07
N PHE A 83 7.48 9.89 2.92
CA PHE A 83 7.73 8.94 3.99
C PHE A 83 8.98 8.13 3.62
N GLN A 84 9.92 7.99 4.55
CA GLN A 84 11.10 7.16 4.37
C GLN A 84 10.95 5.92 5.25
N HIS A 85 10.92 4.75 4.63
CA HIS A 85 10.95 3.50 5.37
C HIS A 85 12.36 3.26 5.91
N GLY A 86 12.49 3.09 7.22
CA GLY A 86 13.76 2.75 7.86
C GLY A 86 14.18 1.33 7.52
N ASN A 87 15.42 1.13 7.08
CA ASN A 87 16.02 -0.20 7.04
C ASN A 87 16.42 -0.57 8.48
N HIS A 88 15.61 -1.38 9.15
CA HIS A 88 16.03 -2.07 10.37
C HIS A 88 16.67 -3.41 10.04
#